data_AF-A0A9Q3CLY6-F1
#
_entry.id   AF-A0A9Q3CLY6-F1
#
_cell.length_a   1.000
_cell.length_b   1.000
_cell.length_c   1.000
_cell.angle_alpha   90.00
_cell.angle_beta   90.00
_cell.angle_gamma   90.00
#
_symmetry.space_group_name_H-M   'P 1'
#
loop_
_entity.id
_entity.type
_entity.pdbx_description
1 polymer ?
#
loop_
_entity_poly.entity_id
_entity_poly.type
_entity_poly.pdbx_seq_one_letter_code
_entity_poly.pdbx_strand_id
1 'polypeptide(L)'
;MDTALLIWNRFFGTKLSFSTAYHPQTDRLEERMLQTSEYMIKIFCAYGVELKDSDGFTHDWCTLIPELELAYNISVHSSTFQTPFMLEKR
;
A
#
# COMPACT_ATOMS: atom_id res chain seq x y z
N MET A 1 17.53 -12.31 16.80
CA MET A 1 17.50 -12.00 15.35
C MET A 1 17.19 -13.30 14.64
N ASP A 2 16.00 -13.39 14.05
CA ASP A 2 15.40 -14.64 13.60
C ASP A 2 16.20 -15.34 12.49
N THR A 3 16.46 -16.63 12.70
CA THR A 3 17.06 -17.54 11.71
C THR A 3 16.21 -17.64 10.44
N ALA A 4 14.89 -17.44 10.54
CA ALA A 4 13.97 -17.42 9.41
C ALA A 4 14.26 -16.27 8.43
N LEU A 5 14.59 -15.07 8.93
CA LEU A 5 14.93 -13.91 8.08
C LEU A 5 16.26 -14.12 7.33
N LEU A 6 17.23 -14.76 7.98
CA LEU A 6 18.51 -15.12 7.36
C LEU A 6 18.35 -16.16 6.25
N ILE A 7 17.43 -17.11 6.42
CA ILE A 7 17.11 -18.12 5.40
C ILE A 7 16.45 -17.45 4.19
N TRP A 8 15.46 -16.59 4.40
CA TRP A 8 14.77 -15.85 3.33
C TRP A 8 15.72 -15.03 2.45
N ASN A 9 16.60 -14.24 3.07
CA ASN A 9 17.57 -13.42 2.35
C ASN A 9 18.54 -14.24 1.50
N ARG A 10 18.93 -15.43 1.98
CA ARG A 10 19.84 -16.31 1.25
C ARG A 10 19.16 -16.97 0.05
N PHE A 11 17.88 -17.33 0.17
CA PHE A 11 17.14 -17.95 -0.93
C PHE A 11 16.74 -16.96 -2.03
N PHE A 12 16.29 -15.75 -1.65
CA PHE A 12 15.82 -14.75 -2.61
C PHE A 12 16.89 -13.70 -2.99
N GLY A 13 18.07 -13.76 -2.39
CA GLY A 13 19.16 -12.80 -2.64
C GLY A 13 18.87 -11.38 -2.13
N THR A 14 17.87 -11.21 -1.26
CA THR A 14 17.44 -9.89 -0.77
C THR A 14 18.35 -9.41 0.36
N LYS A 15 18.78 -8.14 0.29
CA LYS A 15 19.53 -7.48 1.37
C LYS A 15 18.57 -6.66 2.22
N LEU A 16 18.26 -7.12 3.43
CA LEU A 16 17.45 -6.35 4.38
C LEU A 16 18.20 -5.11 4.86
N SER A 17 17.55 -3.96 4.79
CA SER A 17 18.00 -2.70 5.40
C SER A 17 16.97 -2.31 6.45
N PHE A 18 17.31 -2.50 7.74
CA PHE A 18 16.40 -2.15 8.83
C PHE A 18 16.46 -0.65 9.12
N SER A 19 15.30 -0.02 9.28
CA SER A 19 15.21 1.32 9.87
C SER A 19 15.53 1.26 11.36
N THR A 20 15.99 2.39 11.92
CA THR A 20 16.19 2.49 13.36
C THR A 20 14.85 2.73 14.06
N ALA A 21 14.60 2.04 15.18
CA ALA A 21 13.39 2.23 15.96
C ALA A 21 13.24 3.71 16.36
N TYR A 22 12.02 4.25 16.25
CA TYR A 22 11.67 5.65 16.57
C TYR A 22 12.30 6.73 15.67
N HIS A 23 12.82 6.36 14.49
CA HIS A 23 13.34 7.32 13.52
C HIS A 23 12.70 7.12 12.13
N PRO A 24 11.56 7.77 11.84
CA PRO A 24 10.86 7.70 10.54
C PRO A 24 11.66 8.29 9.36
N GLN A 25 12.92 8.66 9.56
CA GLN A 25 13.68 9.40 8.56
C GLN A 25 14.23 8.51 7.42
N THR A 26 14.10 7.18 7.52
CA THR A 26 14.72 6.25 6.58
C THR A 26 13.96 6.12 5.26
N ASP A 27 12.62 6.31 5.22
CA ASP A 27 11.88 6.19 3.95
C ASP A 27 10.63 7.08 3.88
N ARG A 28 10.86 8.39 3.76
CA ARG A 28 9.78 9.39 3.60
C ARG A 28 8.91 9.14 2.35
N LEU A 29 9.45 8.44 1.34
CA LEU A 29 8.72 8.10 0.14
C LEU A 29 7.71 6.99 0.44
N GLU A 30 8.17 5.91 1.09
CA GLU A 30 7.32 4.82 1.57
C GLU A 30 6.21 5.36 2.49
N GLU A 31 6.54 6.23 3.45
CA GLU A 31 5.55 6.81 4.37
C GLU A 31 4.47 7.61 3.65
N ARG A 32 4.83 8.39 2.64
CA ARG A 32 3.86 9.17 1.85
C ARG A 32 2.98 8.26 0.97
N MET A 33 3.57 7.21 0.43
CA MET A 33 2.85 6.18 -0.33
C MET A 33 1.85 5.43 0.57
N LEU A 34 2.28 5.05 1.77
CA LEU A 34 1.45 4.39 2.76
C LEU A 34 0.27 5.26 3.19
N GLN A 35 0.52 6.54 3.50
CA GLN A 35 -0.55 7.50 3.86
C GLN A 35 -1.59 7.66 2.74
N THR A 36 -1.14 7.70 1.49
CA THR A 36 -2.04 7.83 0.32
C THR A 36 -2.92 6.58 0.19
N SER A 37 -2.30 5.40 0.32
CA SER A 37 -3.02 4.12 0.27
C SER A 37 -4.04 3.99 1.41
N GLU A 38 -3.66 4.33 2.64
CA GLU A 38 -4.58 4.36 3.78
C GLU A 38 -5.76 5.32 3.56
N TYR A 39 -5.50 6.49 2.98
CA TYR A 39 -6.55 7.45 2.67
C TYR A 39 -7.54 6.90 1.64
N MET A 40 -7.04 6.23 0.60
CA MET A 40 -7.88 5.58 -0.41
C MET A 40 -8.71 4.44 0.19
N ILE A 41 -8.13 3.62 1.08
CA ILE A 41 -8.88 2.59 1.83
C ILE A 41 -9.98 3.24 2.67
N LYS A 42 -9.69 4.33 3.38
CA LYS A 42 -10.69 5.04 4.20
C LYS A 42 -11.83 5.57 3.35
N ILE A 43 -11.56 6.20 2.21
CA ILE A 43 -12.62 6.71 1.33
C ILE A 43 -13.42 5.55 0.72
N PHE A 44 -12.73 4.56 0.17
CA PHE A 44 -13.36 3.52 -0.64
C PHE A 44 -14.10 2.50 0.23
N CYS A 45 -13.48 2.04 1.32
CA CYS A 45 -14.07 1.03 2.21
C CYS A 45 -14.99 1.63 3.28
N ALA A 46 -14.78 2.87 3.75
CA ALA A 46 -15.68 3.44 4.77
C ALA A 46 -16.85 4.23 4.17
N TYR A 47 -16.71 4.80 2.97
CA TYR A 47 -17.74 5.65 2.35
C TYR A 47 -18.31 5.12 1.02
N GLY A 48 -17.86 3.96 0.54
CA GLY A 48 -18.30 3.33 -0.72
C GLY A 48 -19.83 3.27 -0.86
N VAL A 49 -20.34 3.77 -1.99
CA VAL A 49 -21.75 4.16 -2.16
C VAL A 49 -22.69 2.95 -2.36
N GLU A 50 -22.19 1.84 -2.93
CA GLU A 50 -23.04 0.72 -3.37
C GLU A 50 -23.10 -0.46 -2.40
N LEU A 51 -22.15 -0.56 -1.45
CA LEU A 51 -22.02 -1.68 -0.51
C LEU A 51 -22.19 -1.19 0.93
N LYS A 52 -23.25 -0.44 1.21
CA LYS A 52 -23.53 0.04 2.57
C LYS A 52 -24.49 -0.89 3.29
N ASP A 53 -24.13 -1.33 4.49
CA ASP A 53 -25.08 -1.91 5.43
C ASP A 53 -26.05 -0.82 5.97
N SER A 54 -27.04 -1.20 6.79
CA SER A 54 -28.05 -0.29 7.34
C SER A 54 -27.47 0.95 8.03
N ASP A 55 -26.25 0.86 8.55
CA ASP A 55 -25.54 1.92 9.26
C ASP A 55 -24.67 2.80 8.34
N GLY A 56 -24.68 2.55 7.02
CA GLY A 56 -24.00 3.37 6.02
C GLY A 56 -22.53 3.01 5.76
N PHE A 57 -22.05 1.88 6.28
CA PHE A 57 -20.66 1.43 6.16
C PHE A 57 -20.53 0.16 5.31
N THR A 58 -19.41 0.02 4.61
CA THR A 58 -19.04 -1.22 3.91
C THR A 58 -18.16 -2.08 4.80
N HIS A 59 -18.66 -3.23 5.22
CA HIS A 59 -17.93 -4.14 6.11
C HIS A 59 -17.04 -5.16 5.38
N ASP A 60 -17.21 -5.32 4.06
CA ASP A 60 -16.43 -6.27 3.26
C ASP A 60 -15.27 -5.59 2.52
N TRP A 61 -14.28 -5.15 3.29
CA TRP A 61 -13.07 -4.54 2.77
C TRP A 61 -12.18 -5.53 1.98
N CYS A 62 -12.28 -6.82 2.27
CA CYS A 62 -11.50 -7.87 1.60
C CYS A 62 -11.83 -7.98 0.11
N THR A 63 -13.10 -7.84 -0.27
CA THR A 63 -13.52 -7.87 -1.67
C THR A 63 -13.25 -6.57 -2.42
N LEU A 64 -13.11 -5.46 -1.68
CA LEU A 64 -12.81 -4.14 -2.24
C LEU A 64 -11.32 -3.86 -2.46
N ILE A 65 -10.43 -4.54 -1.73
CA ILE A 65 -8.97 -4.34 -1.86
C ILE A 65 -8.48 -4.53 -3.30
N PRO A 66 -8.85 -5.60 -4.04
CA PRO A 66 -8.36 -5.79 -5.40
C PRO A 66 -8.77 -4.66 -6.36
N GLU A 67 -9.99 -4.13 -6.20
CA GLU A 67 -10.46 -3.00 -7.01
C GLU A 67 -9.72 -1.70 -6.66
N LEU A 68 -9.46 -1.48 -5.37
CA LEU A 68 -8.70 -0.34 -4.89
C LEU A 68 -7.24 -0.38 -5.37
N GLU A 69 -6.60 -1.55 -5.33
CA GLU A 69 -5.25 -1.75 -5.82
C GLU A 69 -5.16 -1.44 -7.32
N LEU A 70 -6.13 -1.91 -8.11
CA LEU A 70 -6.20 -1.57 -9.52
C LEU A 70 -6.38 -0.06 -9.73
N ALA A 71 -7.31 0.56 -9.01
CA ALA A 71 -7.57 1.99 -9.10
C ALA A 71 -6.33 2.83 -8.76
N TYR A 72 -5.59 2.42 -7.73
CA TYR A 72 -4.31 3.04 -7.37
C TYR A 72 -3.28 2.89 -8.50
N ASN A 73 -3.08 1.67 -8.99
CA ASN A 73 -2.07 1.33 -9.99
C ASN A 73 -2.28 2.03 -11.34
N ILE A 74 -3.53 2.35 -11.70
CA ILE A 74 -3.88 3.09 -12.92
C ILE A 74 -4.01 4.61 -12.70
N SER A 75 -4.01 5.09 -11.45
CA SER A 75 -4.15 6.51 -11.16
C SER A 75 -2.85 7.27 -11.49
N VAL A 76 -2.98 8.46 -12.08
CA VAL A 76 -1.82 9.30 -12.39
C VAL A 76 -1.41 10.06 -11.13
N HIS A 77 -0.18 9.87 -10.69
CA HIS A 77 0.35 10.60 -9.55
C HIS A 77 0.76 12.02 -9.97
N SER A 78 0.33 13.02 -9.20
CA SER A 78 0.59 14.43 -9.48
C SER A 78 2.08 14.80 -9.48
N SER A 79 2.91 14.05 -8.75
CA SER A 79 4.35 14.29 -8.67
C SER A 79 5.16 13.68 -9.81
N THR A 80 4.68 12.60 -10.43
CA THR A 80 5.40 11.86 -11.49
C THR A 80 4.73 11.99 -12.86
N PHE A 81 3.49 12.48 -12.92
CA PHE A 81 2.66 12.54 -14.13
C PHE A 81 2.51 11.18 -14.85
N GLN A 82 2.76 10.09 -14.13
CA GLN A 82 2.68 8.73 -14.62
C GLN A 82 1.93 7.87 -13.60
N THR A 83 1.40 6.74 -14.08
CA THR A 83 0.75 5.77 -13.19
C THR A 83 1.82 4.88 -12.54
N PRO A 84 1.60 4.39 -11.31
CA PRO A 84 2.51 3.43 -10.67
C PRO A 84 2.81 2.22 -11.55
N PHE A 85 1.79 1.68 -12.23
CA PHE A 85 1.95 0.56 -13.17
C PHE A 85 2.97 0.86 -14.29
N MET A 86 3.04 2.10 -14.78
CA MET A 86 4.01 2.48 -15.82
C MET A 86 5.44 2.63 -15.28
N LEU A 87 5.59 2.96 -14.00
CA LEU A 87 6.88 3.15 -13.35
C LEU A 87 7.50 1.84 -12.87
N GLU A 88 6.68 0.86 -12.46
CA GLU A 88 7.12 -0.41 -11.89
C GLU A 88 7.46 -1.48 -12.93
N LYS A 89 7.11 -1.28 -14.20
CA LYS A 89 7.24 -2.27 -15.28
C LYS A 89 8.66 -2.48 -15.81
N ARG A 90 9.66 -2.48 -14.93
CA ARG A 90 11.09 -2.51 -15.25
C ARG A 90 11.65 -3.92 -15.47
#